data_AF-A0A6I4M8R6-F1
#
_entry.id   AF-A0A6I4M8R6-F1
#
_cell.length_a   1.000
_cell.length_b   1.000
_cell.length_c   1.000
_cell.angle_alpha   90.00
_cell.angle_beta   90.00
_cell.angle_gamma   90.00
#
_symmetry.space_group_name_H-M   'P 1'
#
loop_
_entity.id
_entity.type
_entity.pdbx_description
1 polymer ?
#
loop_
_entity_poly.entity_id
_entity_poly.type
_entity_poly.pdbx_seq_one_letter_code
_entity_poly.pdbx_strand_id
1 'polypeptide(L)'
;MADYQPGLVEDAVRALDGTRTEMREVNARWQRILRSRTFPRGRRRYEAVLGPPADAGERRVGDVVCEVASWPPFPLWPGLRFEITMAPDGSVAQEWLVRDPGSPVPALRTVDDLVPWSCVVGDLAARWDGLAHQDGDAPSRWHVGFTAPDGSSYVAHFVWGLLQDVVSV
;
A
#
# COMPACT_ATOMS: atom_id res chain seq x y z
N MET A 1 1.47 -14.11 10.83
CA MET A 1 2.13 -13.12 9.95
C MET A 1 3.02 -13.92 9.03
N ALA A 2 2.53 -14.22 7.84
CA ALA A 2 3.31 -14.88 6.79
C ALA A 2 3.68 -13.77 5.81
N ASP A 3 4.91 -13.28 5.94
CA ASP A 3 5.44 -12.22 5.08
C ASP A 3 5.76 -12.82 3.72
N TYR A 4 5.37 -12.16 2.63
CA TYR A 4 5.75 -12.58 1.28
C TYR A 4 7.27 -12.53 1.08
N GLN A 5 7.91 -11.50 1.65
CA GLN A 5 9.33 -11.22 1.46
C GLN A 5 10.06 -11.15 2.81
N PRO A 6 10.27 -12.28 3.50
CA PRO A 6 10.85 -12.29 4.84
C PRO A 6 12.25 -11.68 4.90
N GLY A 7 13.06 -11.85 3.85
CA GLY A 7 14.41 -11.26 3.77
C GLY A 7 14.37 -9.73 3.68
N LEU A 8 13.53 -9.16 2.81
CA LEU A 8 13.36 -7.72 2.70
C LEU A 8 12.83 -7.10 4.00
N VAL A 9 11.93 -7.81 4.70
CA VAL A 9 11.44 -7.40 6.02
C VAL A 9 12.58 -7.33 7.04
N GLU A 10 13.49 -8.32 7.06
CA GLU A 10 14.63 -8.31 7.98
C GLU A 10 15.60 -7.16 7.71
N ASP A 11 15.88 -6.88 6.44
CA ASP A 11 16.72 -5.76 6.05
C ASP A 11 16.08 -4.41 6.38
N ALA A 12 14.77 -4.28 6.16
CA ALA A 12 14.01 -3.09 6.53
C ALA A 12 14.02 -2.82 8.04
N VAL A 13 13.79 -3.86 8.85
CA VAL A 13 13.82 -3.75 10.31
C VAL A 13 15.21 -3.33 10.78
N ARG A 14 16.27 -3.89 10.18
CA ARG A 14 17.66 -3.49 10.48
C ARG A 14 17.94 -2.04 10.08
N ALA A 15 17.43 -1.59 8.93
CA ALA A 15 17.59 -0.20 8.46
C ALA A 15 16.89 0.82 9.36
N LEU A 16 15.90 0.39 10.14
CA LEU A 16 15.21 1.19 11.15
C LEU A 16 15.83 1.07 12.56
N ASP A 17 17.02 0.47 12.67
CA ASP A 17 17.71 0.17 13.94
C ASP A 17 16.85 -0.65 14.93
N GLY A 18 15.92 -1.45 14.40
CA GLY A 18 15.00 -2.26 15.18
C GLY A 18 15.35 -3.76 15.14
N THR A 19 14.57 -4.52 15.91
CA THR A 19 14.64 -5.98 15.95
C THR A 19 13.33 -6.62 15.49
N ARG A 20 13.42 -7.88 15.04
CA ARG A 20 12.23 -8.66 14.64
C ARG A 20 11.26 -8.86 15.81
N THR A 21 11.77 -8.89 17.04
CA THR A 21 10.96 -8.95 18.26
C THR A 21 10.20 -7.65 18.47
N GLU A 22 10.86 -6.50 18.42
CA GLU A 22 10.20 -5.19 18.56
C GLU A 22 9.15 -4.98 17.45
N MET A 23 9.46 -5.33 16.20
CA MET A 23 8.48 -5.28 15.12
C MET A 23 7.22 -6.10 15.45
N ARG A 24 7.38 -7.32 15.97
CA ARG A 24 6.24 -8.17 16.37
C ARG A 24 5.47 -7.57 17.55
N GLU A 25 6.16 -6.99 18.53
CA GLU A 25 5.53 -6.33 19.69
C GLU A 25 4.74 -5.09 19.29
N VAL A 26 5.31 -4.25 18.43
CA VAL A 26 4.65 -3.06 17.86
C VAL A 26 3.43 -3.48 17.06
N ASN A 27 3.55 -4.48 16.19
CA ASN A 27 2.40 -5.01 15.46
C ASN A 27 1.34 -5.60 16.40
N ALA A 28 1.73 -6.36 17.44
CA ALA A 28 0.78 -6.92 18.41
C ALA A 28 0.05 -5.82 19.20
N ARG A 29 0.75 -4.74 19.56
CA ARG A 29 0.15 -3.55 20.18
C ARG A 29 -0.82 -2.87 19.22
N TRP A 30 -0.43 -2.66 17.96
CA TRP A 30 -1.31 -2.08 16.94
C TRP A 30 -2.58 -2.90 16.72
N GLN A 31 -2.42 -4.22 16.60
CA GLN A 31 -3.52 -5.17 16.47
C GLN A 31 -4.49 -5.13 17.67
N ARG A 32 -4.00 -4.95 18.90
CA ARG A 32 -4.86 -4.75 20.08
C ARG A 32 -5.61 -3.43 20.03
N ILE A 33 -4.94 -2.35 19.64
CA ILE A 33 -5.53 -1.02 19.50
C ILE A 33 -6.68 -1.04 18.49
N LEU A 34 -6.48 -1.66 17.32
CA LEU A 34 -7.50 -1.78 16.27
C LEU A 34 -8.76 -2.54 16.70
N ARG A 35 -8.63 -3.50 17.63
CA ARG A 35 -9.77 -4.27 18.16
C ARG A 35 -10.50 -3.57 19.30
N SER A 36 -9.95 -2.47 19.82
CA SER A 36 -10.59 -1.72 20.91
C SER A 36 -11.86 -1.04 20.43
N ARG A 37 -12.92 -1.13 21.24
CA ARG A 37 -14.21 -0.45 20.97
C ARG A 37 -14.12 1.07 21.08
N THR A 38 -13.15 1.57 21.85
CA THR A 38 -12.98 3.01 22.11
C THR A 38 -12.00 3.68 21.16
N PHE A 39 -11.27 2.90 20.36
CA PHE A 39 -10.30 3.47 19.43
C PHE A 39 -11.02 4.18 18.27
N PRO A 40 -10.58 5.39 17.85
CA PRO A 40 -11.23 6.11 16.78
C PRO A 40 -11.30 5.31 15.48
N ARG A 41 -12.35 5.54 14.70
CA ARG A 41 -12.56 4.94 13.37
C ARG A 41 -12.29 5.95 12.27
N GLY A 42 -12.27 5.46 11.03
CA GLY A 42 -12.05 6.29 9.85
C GLY A 42 -10.70 7.01 9.90
N ARG A 43 -10.65 8.23 9.36
CA ARG A 43 -9.45 9.08 9.34
C ARG A 43 -8.83 9.32 10.72
N ARG A 44 -9.64 9.53 11.76
CA ARG A 44 -9.15 9.79 13.14
C ARG A 44 -8.29 8.67 13.70
N ARG A 45 -8.49 7.44 13.22
CA ARG A 45 -7.69 6.26 13.56
C ARG A 45 -6.21 6.47 13.25
N TYR A 46 -5.93 7.03 12.08
CA TYR A 46 -4.57 7.28 11.59
C TYR A 46 -4.01 8.54 12.21
N GLU A 47 -4.81 9.58 12.37
CA GLU A 47 -4.37 10.82 13.03
C GLU A 47 -3.88 10.57 14.46
N ALA A 48 -4.51 9.63 15.18
CA ALA A 48 -4.10 9.25 16.52
C ALA A 48 -2.71 8.59 16.58
N VAL A 49 -2.18 8.06 15.48
CA VAL A 49 -0.91 7.32 15.43
C VAL A 49 0.15 8.07 14.63
N LEU A 50 -0.23 8.63 13.49
CA LEU A 50 0.64 9.29 12.52
C LEU A 50 0.65 10.83 12.69
N GLY A 51 -0.23 11.38 13.53
CA GLY A 51 -0.45 12.82 13.62
C GLY A 51 -1.33 13.36 12.49
N PRO A 52 -1.48 14.69 12.35
CA PRO A 52 -2.29 15.28 11.29
C PRO A 52 -1.73 14.91 9.91
N PRO A 53 -2.59 14.72 8.88
CA PRO A 53 -2.11 14.46 7.53
C PRO A 53 -1.39 15.69 6.97
N ALA A 54 -0.43 15.44 6.09
CA ALA A 54 0.26 16.49 5.36
C ALA A 54 -0.62 17.11 4.26
N ASP A 55 -1.47 16.29 3.65
CA ASP A 55 -2.41 16.72 2.61
C ASP A 55 -3.77 16.03 2.80
N ALA A 56 -4.84 16.74 2.52
CA ALA A 56 -6.19 16.20 2.53
C ALA A 56 -7.06 16.92 1.50
N GLY A 57 -7.97 16.19 0.88
CA GLY A 57 -8.86 16.73 -0.14
C GLY A 57 -9.93 15.73 -0.55
N GLU A 58 -10.52 15.98 -1.71
CA GLU A 58 -11.56 15.12 -2.28
C GLU A 58 -11.10 14.54 -3.61
N ARG A 59 -11.43 13.27 -3.84
CA ARG A 59 -11.22 12.58 -5.11
C ARG A 59 -12.54 12.01 -5.58
N ARG A 60 -12.82 12.19 -6.87
CA ARG A 60 -13.99 11.61 -7.50
C ARG A 60 -13.65 10.26 -8.13
N VAL A 61 -14.40 9.24 -7.74
CA VAL A 61 -14.30 7.87 -8.23
C VAL A 61 -15.64 7.51 -8.86
N GLY A 62 -15.72 7.59 -10.18
CA GLY A 62 -17.01 7.57 -10.89
C GLY A 62 -17.88 8.75 -10.46
N ASP A 63 -19.08 8.46 -9.96
CA ASP A 63 -20.02 9.47 -9.44
C ASP A 63 -19.91 9.70 -7.93
N VAL A 64 -18.98 9.01 -7.26
CA VAL A 64 -18.79 9.11 -5.81
C VAL A 64 -17.66 10.10 -5.51
N VAL A 65 -17.93 11.03 -4.59
CA VAL A 65 -16.89 11.90 -4.00
C VAL A 65 -16.37 11.22 -2.74
N CYS A 66 -15.08 10.96 -2.70
CA CYS A 66 -14.38 10.31 -1.60
C CYS A 66 -13.41 11.30 -0.96
N GLU A 67 -13.39 11.40 0.37
CA GLU A 67 -12.34 12.14 1.06
C GLU A 67 -11.02 11.37 1.00
N VAL A 68 -9.92 12.09 0.83
CA VAL A 68 -8.57 11.55 0.80
C VAL A 68 -7.72 12.28 1.84
N ALA A 69 -6.87 11.55 2.54
CA ALA A 69 -5.86 12.12 3.41
C ALA A 69 -4.55 11.36 3.24
N SER A 70 -3.42 12.08 3.25
CA SER A 70 -2.11 11.47 3.10
C SER A 70 -1.09 12.01 4.11
N TRP A 71 -0.18 11.11 4.50
CA TRP A 71 0.91 11.36 5.43
C TRP A 71 2.23 11.31 4.67
N PRO A 72 3.21 12.14 5.06
CA PRO A 72 4.45 12.26 4.32
C PRO A 72 5.20 10.93 4.27
N PRO A 73 6.18 10.81 3.36
CA PRO A 73 6.95 9.59 3.25
C PRO A 73 7.59 9.15 4.56
N PHE A 74 7.48 7.85 4.84
CA PHE A 74 8.18 7.25 5.96
C PHE A 74 9.63 6.94 5.57
N PRO A 75 10.56 6.92 6.54
CA PRO A 75 11.98 6.69 6.26
C PRO A 75 12.27 5.43 5.43
N LEU A 76 11.47 4.37 5.62
CA LEU A 76 11.65 3.10 4.94
C LEU A 76 11.26 3.12 3.46
N TRP A 77 10.38 4.04 3.05
CA TRP A 77 9.94 4.16 1.66
C TRP A 77 10.02 5.60 1.16
N PRO A 78 11.24 6.11 0.90
CA PRO A 78 11.42 7.44 0.32
C PRO A 78 10.62 7.58 -0.99
N GLY A 79 9.90 8.70 -1.12
CA GLY A 79 9.07 8.98 -2.29
C GLY A 79 7.75 8.19 -2.36
N LEU A 80 7.39 7.47 -1.30
CA LEU A 80 6.05 6.90 -1.09
C LEU A 80 5.40 7.55 0.11
N ARG A 81 4.17 8.04 -0.05
CA ARG A 81 3.34 8.55 1.03
C ARG A 81 2.28 7.52 1.38
N PHE A 82 1.77 7.56 2.61
CA PHE A 82 0.63 6.73 2.98
C PHE A 82 -0.66 7.51 2.77
N GLU A 83 -1.60 6.95 2.01
CA GLU A 83 -2.84 7.60 1.62
C GLU A 83 -4.03 6.73 2.01
N ILE A 84 -5.05 7.35 2.59
CA ILE A 84 -6.34 6.73 2.82
C ILE A 84 -7.38 7.37 1.92
N THR A 85 -8.30 6.56 1.41
CA THR A 85 -9.52 7.01 0.75
C THR A 85 -10.71 6.58 1.59
N MET A 86 -11.56 7.53 1.91
CA MET A 86 -12.76 7.35 2.71
C MET A 86 -13.98 7.16 1.80
N ALA A 87 -14.82 6.19 2.11
CA ALA A 87 -16.15 6.10 1.52
C ALA A 87 -17.07 7.19 2.10
N PRO A 88 -18.18 7.53 1.42
CA PRO A 88 -19.14 8.54 1.88
C PRO A 88 -19.75 8.26 3.26
N ASP A 89 -19.75 7.00 3.72
CA ASP A 89 -20.21 6.59 5.05
C ASP A 89 -19.17 6.84 6.16
N GLY A 90 -18.00 7.41 5.81
CA GLY A 90 -16.89 7.65 6.73
C GLY A 90 -16.10 6.40 7.08
N SER A 91 -16.30 5.28 6.38
CA SER A 91 -15.42 4.11 6.46
C SER A 91 -14.18 4.29 5.58
N VAL A 92 -13.10 3.59 5.90
CA VAL A 92 -11.90 3.57 5.05
C VAL A 92 -12.15 2.57 3.94
N ALA A 93 -12.27 3.06 2.71
CA ALA A 93 -12.40 2.20 1.53
C ALA A 93 -11.04 1.66 1.08
N GLN A 94 -9.99 2.46 1.22
CA GLN A 94 -8.63 2.11 0.82
C GLN A 94 -7.59 2.73 1.76
N GLU A 95 -6.51 2.01 2.04
CA GLU A 95 -5.36 2.51 2.81
C GLU A 95 -4.05 1.96 2.23
N TRP A 96 -3.34 2.73 1.39
CA TRP A 96 -2.19 2.26 0.61
C TRP A 96 -0.98 3.18 0.73
N LEU A 97 0.20 2.64 0.44
CA LEU A 97 1.34 3.41 -0.03
C LEU A 97 1.07 3.85 -1.48
N VAL A 98 1.26 5.13 -1.75
CA VAL A 98 1.12 5.74 -3.08
C VAL A 98 2.35 6.60 -3.39
N ARG A 99 2.65 6.76 -4.68
CA ARG A 99 3.76 7.60 -5.15
C ARG A 99 3.53 9.04 -4.71
N ASP A 100 4.51 9.60 -4.00
CA ASP A 100 4.46 11.01 -3.61
C ASP A 100 4.58 11.91 -4.86
N PRO A 101 3.79 13.00 -4.98
CA PRO A 101 3.86 13.89 -6.14
C PRO A 101 5.28 14.41 -6.38
N GLY A 102 5.74 14.33 -7.62
CA GLY A 102 7.11 14.74 -7.99
C GLY A 102 8.20 13.69 -7.71
N SER A 103 7.87 12.59 -7.04
CA SER A 103 8.79 11.46 -6.92
C SER A 103 8.92 10.70 -8.24
N PRO A 104 10.11 10.17 -8.57
CA PRO A 104 10.32 9.45 -9.81
C PRO A 104 9.49 8.16 -9.85
N VAL A 105 8.82 7.93 -10.98
CA VAL A 105 8.06 6.70 -11.23
C VAL A 105 9.01 5.63 -11.78
N PRO A 106 9.01 4.39 -11.24
CA PRO A 106 9.81 3.29 -11.77
C PRO A 106 9.54 3.05 -13.27
N ALA A 107 10.55 2.60 -14.01
CA ALA A 107 10.46 2.50 -15.47
C ALA A 107 9.44 1.45 -15.95
N LEU A 108 9.34 0.32 -15.24
CA LEU A 108 8.39 -0.78 -15.42
C LEU A 108 8.08 -1.08 -16.90
N ARG A 109 9.09 -1.50 -17.67
CA ARG A 109 8.98 -1.77 -19.10
C ARG A 109 8.60 -3.22 -19.38
N THR A 110 9.07 -4.11 -18.52
CA THR A 110 8.94 -5.55 -18.62
C THR A 110 8.52 -6.13 -17.28
N VAL A 111 8.09 -7.39 -17.28
CA VAL A 111 7.78 -8.08 -16.03
C VAL A 111 9.01 -8.21 -15.12
N ASP A 112 10.22 -8.27 -15.68
CA ASP A 112 11.47 -8.36 -14.92
C ASP A 112 11.76 -7.10 -14.09
N ASP A 113 11.14 -5.97 -14.43
CA ASP A 113 11.24 -4.73 -13.63
C ASP A 113 10.37 -4.78 -12.37
N LEU A 114 9.41 -5.72 -12.29
CA LEU A 114 8.49 -5.90 -11.18
C LEU A 114 9.07 -6.79 -10.08
N VAL A 115 10.18 -6.34 -9.51
CA VAL A 115 10.77 -6.98 -8.32
C VAL A 115 10.05 -6.53 -7.04
N PRO A 116 10.01 -7.36 -5.98
CA PRO A 116 9.30 -6.99 -4.76
C PRO A 116 9.75 -5.64 -4.17
N TRP A 117 8.77 -4.85 -3.74
CA TRP A 117 8.89 -3.49 -3.22
C TRP A 117 9.38 -2.43 -4.23
N SER A 118 9.48 -2.74 -5.53
CA SER A 118 9.94 -1.77 -6.54
C SER A 118 8.89 -0.71 -6.91
N CYS A 119 7.60 -1.04 -6.80
CA CYS A 119 6.53 -0.17 -7.24
C CYS A 119 5.26 -0.29 -6.40
N VAL A 120 4.36 0.67 -6.57
CA VAL A 120 3.00 0.63 -6.03
C VAL A 120 1.96 0.36 -7.12
N VAL A 121 0.74 -0.01 -6.73
CA VAL A 121 -0.39 -0.27 -7.66
C VAL A 121 -0.57 0.87 -8.66
N GLY A 122 -0.47 2.13 -8.20
CA GLY A 122 -0.59 3.30 -9.06
C GLY A 122 0.51 3.44 -10.11
N ASP A 123 1.73 2.98 -9.84
CA ASP A 123 2.80 2.97 -10.84
C ASP A 123 2.52 1.93 -11.93
N LEU A 124 1.99 0.76 -11.55
CA LEU A 124 1.60 -0.28 -12.49
C LEU A 124 0.50 0.23 -13.43
N ALA A 125 -0.53 0.87 -12.87
CA ALA A 125 -1.64 1.46 -13.62
C ALA A 125 -1.25 2.64 -14.50
N ALA A 126 -0.14 3.32 -14.20
CA ALA A 126 0.39 4.37 -15.07
C ALA A 126 1.18 3.82 -16.28
N ARG A 127 1.55 2.52 -16.27
CA ARG A 127 2.45 1.92 -17.26
C ARG A 127 1.80 0.82 -18.10
N TRP A 128 0.84 0.10 -17.55
CA TRP A 128 0.12 -0.96 -18.24
C TRP A 128 -1.38 -0.69 -18.26
N ASP A 129 -1.97 -0.94 -19.42
CA ASP A 129 -3.41 -0.88 -19.64
C ASP A 129 -4.07 -2.24 -19.38
N GLY A 130 -5.41 -2.26 -19.31
CA GLY A 130 -6.17 -3.50 -19.22
C GLY A 130 -6.03 -4.23 -17.88
N LEU A 131 -5.64 -3.52 -16.82
CA LEU A 131 -5.48 -4.10 -15.49
C LEU A 131 -6.79 -4.65 -14.94
N ALA A 132 -6.75 -5.91 -14.50
CA ALA A 132 -7.84 -6.58 -13.82
C ALA A 132 -7.61 -6.55 -12.31
N HIS A 133 -8.29 -5.65 -11.62
CA HIS A 133 -8.17 -5.47 -10.18
C HIS A 133 -9.03 -6.46 -9.39
N GLN A 134 -8.46 -7.05 -8.33
CA GLN A 134 -9.14 -8.03 -7.49
C GLN A 134 -8.72 -7.89 -6.02
N ASP A 135 -9.69 -8.08 -5.12
CA ASP A 135 -9.40 -8.22 -3.68
C ASP A 135 -8.45 -9.41 -3.44
N GLY A 136 -7.50 -9.23 -2.52
CA GLY A 136 -6.66 -10.33 -2.05
C GLY A 136 -7.33 -11.17 -0.97
N ASP A 137 -6.58 -12.12 -0.41
CA ASP A 137 -7.03 -13.01 0.66
C ASP A 137 -7.01 -12.36 2.07
N ALA A 138 -6.65 -11.08 2.15
CA ALA A 138 -6.70 -10.28 3.38
C ALA A 138 -7.04 -8.81 3.04
N PRO A 139 -7.59 -8.02 4.00
CA PRO A 139 -8.01 -6.64 3.74
C PRO A 139 -6.91 -5.71 3.21
N SER A 140 -5.65 -5.99 3.53
CA SER A 140 -4.50 -5.21 3.07
C SER A 140 -3.93 -5.71 1.74
N ARG A 141 -4.43 -6.83 1.21
CA ARG A 141 -3.88 -7.51 0.04
C ARG A 141 -4.72 -7.19 -1.19
N TRP A 142 -4.03 -7.01 -2.30
CA TRP A 142 -4.63 -6.65 -3.58
C TRP A 142 -3.93 -7.37 -4.71
N HIS A 143 -4.68 -7.89 -5.66
CA HIS A 143 -4.14 -8.56 -6.84
C HIS A 143 -4.48 -7.76 -8.09
N VAL A 144 -3.52 -7.69 -9.02
CA VAL A 144 -3.73 -7.08 -10.32
C VAL A 144 -3.28 -8.03 -11.41
N GLY A 145 -4.24 -8.52 -12.19
CA GLY A 145 -3.97 -9.25 -13.42
C GLY A 145 -3.59 -8.29 -14.55
N PHE A 146 -2.58 -8.64 -15.34
CA PHE A 146 -2.14 -7.85 -16.48
C PHE A 146 -1.48 -8.73 -17.56
N THR A 147 -1.40 -8.19 -18.77
CA THR A 147 -0.72 -8.82 -19.90
C THR A 147 0.55 -8.04 -20.22
N ALA A 148 1.68 -8.73 -20.23
CA ALA A 148 2.98 -8.15 -20.59
C ALA A 148 3.06 -7.90 -22.11
N PRO A 149 4.01 -7.07 -22.58
CA PRO A 149 4.13 -6.72 -24.00
C PRO A 149 4.37 -7.90 -24.95
N ASP A 150 4.88 -9.02 -24.42
CA ASP A 150 5.10 -10.27 -25.15
C ASP A 150 3.83 -11.13 -25.27
N GLY A 151 2.72 -10.70 -24.68
CA GLY A 151 1.43 -11.41 -24.65
C GLY A 151 1.25 -12.35 -23.45
N SER A 152 2.28 -12.52 -22.61
CA SER A 152 2.21 -13.38 -21.44
C SER A 152 1.34 -12.75 -20.34
N SER A 153 0.60 -13.57 -19.60
CA SER A 153 -0.33 -13.10 -18.56
C SER A 153 0.25 -13.33 -17.16
N TYR A 154 0.10 -12.32 -16.30
CA TYR A 154 0.65 -12.31 -14.95
C TYR A 154 -0.36 -11.79 -13.94
N VAL A 155 -0.13 -12.11 -12.67
CA VAL A 155 -0.79 -11.49 -11.52
C VAL A 155 0.28 -10.89 -10.62
N ALA A 156 0.19 -9.58 -10.38
CA ALA A 156 0.99 -8.88 -9.40
C ALA A 156 0.26 -8.85 -8.05
N HIS A 157 0.95 -9.27 -6.98
CA HIS A 157 0.44 -9.28 -5.62
C HIS A 157 0.95 -8.06 -4.85
N PHE A 158 0.04 -7.32 -4.22
CA PHE A 158 0.35 -6.12 -3.46
C PHE A 158 -0.11 -6.27 -2.01
N VAL A 159 0.63 -5.67 -1.08
CA VAL A 159 0.24 -5.48 0.32
C VAL A 159 0.32 -3.98 0.63
N TRP A 160 -0.78 -3.40 1.12
CA TRP A 160 -0.93 -1.96 1.31
C TRP A 160 -0.54 -1.17 0.06
N GLY A 161 -0.84 -1.70 -1.13
CA GLY A 161 -0.49 -1.09 -2.40
C GLY A 161 0.98 -1.25 -2.83
N LEU A 162 1.86 -1.87 -2.04
CA LEU A 162 3.27 -2.13 -2.36
C LEU A 162 3.47 -3.53 -2.93
N LEU A 163 4.15 -3.64 -4.09
CA LEU A 163 4.37 -4.90 -4.79
C LEU A 163 5.10 -5.91 -3.89
N GLN A 164 4.62 -7.15 -3.83
CA GLN A 164 5.21 -8.24 -3.06
C GLN A 164 5.68 -9.40 -3.92
N ASP A 165 4.98 -9.69 -5.02
CA ASP A 165 5.29 -10.83 -5.89
C ASP A 165 4.63 -10.65 -7.26
N VAL A 166 5.13 -11.36 -8.26
CA VAL A 166 4.51 -11.47 -9.58
C VAL A 166 4.55 -12.92 -10.03
N VAL A 167 3.38 -13.47 -10.36
CA VAL A 167 3.22 -14.86 -10.78
C VAL A 167 2.70 -14.93 -12.22
N SER A 168 3.25 -15.85 -13.02
CA SER A 168 2.71 -16.17 -14.34
C SER A 168 1.40 -16.95 -14.20
N VAL A 169 0.47 -16.72 -15.14
CA VAL A 169 -0.81 -17.44 -15.26
C VAL A 169 -0.72 -18.54 -16.31
#